data_AF-A0A067MVE3-F1
#
_entry.id   AF-A0A067MVE3-F1
#
_cell.length_a   1.000
_cell.length_b   1.000
_cell.length_c   1.000
_cell.angle_alpha   90.00
_cell.angle_beta   90.00
_cell.angle_gamma   90.00
#
_symmetry.space_group_name_H-M   'P 1'
#
loop_
_entity.id
_entity.type
_entity.pdbx_description
1 polymer ?
#
loop_
_entity_poly.entity_id
_entity_poly.type
_entity_poly.pdbx_seq_one_letter_code
_entity_poly.pdbx_strand_id
1 'polypeptide(L)'
;MGTRGYRVYRHKARFFAHYNHYDSYPDKYGTQVLSEIPRGVEFEKWLMRMRRQLDEELEAWEKEECPRGERKDDFITAVRPKISLHIEWIYELDLDELGFYVNSRPYFRLDHLPPHDIFLQSIASGNTPQEYRYTRSLQPLLSADDIVVGAHGLAGVGSVVPIHDLLAVGEEPSRAESVWATFLGAVMRYLLSGLYDIRVPENTEDELAAQDVALTFAVLNVALSTSFFAEGKGSLPPVLLEGEFWWAQRDICILTATDLDDGHKVEMSISKLRAAAMAKAGTPDVVYGVLASVFYIVIVRVDKTSGGTVKRTPVFHFFPLHSSAPPTQGISALVRLRKHVFTPPSLPLDHPLSGVTDAALGVLAGISPDFTHVADRASAAEIFLKYPILGPYPLLGLTHGADGDPGFSTIAGDSLVVVQLLSEFSPRPVTIEVECFPPLHLVINVHGS
;
A
#
# COMPACT_ATOMS: atom_id res chain seq x y z
N MET A 1 34.06 1.80 13.86
CA MET A 1 33.01 1.12 13.09
C MET A 1 32.21 2.19 12.39
N GLY A 2 32.29 2.30 11.06
CA GLY A 2 31.53 3.28 10.29
C GLY A 2 30.29 2.64 9.65
N THR A 3 29.28 3.45 9.33
CA THR A 3 28.17 3.03 8.47
C THR A 3 28.58 3.10 7.01
N ARG A 4 28.07 2.17 6.22
CA ARG A 4 28.30 2.06 4.79
C ARG A 4 27.06 2.47 4.04
N GLY A 5 27.24 2.88 2.80
CA GLY A 5 26.11 3.31 2.01
C GLY A 5 26.41 3.49 0.54
N TYR A 6 25.38 3.83 -0.20
CA TYR A 6 25.49 4.20 -1.61
C TYR A 6 25.03 5.63 -1.84
N ARG A 7 25.71 6.33 -2.73
CA ARG A 7 25.12 7.41 -3.52
C ARG A 7 24.73 6.83 -4.87
N VAL A 8 23.46 6.94 -5.22
CA VAL A 8 22.90 6.35 -6.43
C VAL A 8 22.34 7.45 -7.32
N TYR A 9 22.66 7.44 -8.60
CA TYR A 9 21.93 8.24 -9.59
C TYR A 9 21.02 7.32 -10.39
N ARG A 10 19.76 7.72 -10.63
CA ARG A 10 18.86 7.04 -11.56
C ARG A 10 18.72 7.89 -12.82
N HIS A 11 19.03 7.28 -13.97
CA HIS A 11 18.88 7.90 -15.28
C HIS A 11 18.59 6.83 -16.34
N LYS A 12 17.62 7.07 -17.23
CA LYS A 12 17.18 6.14 -18.30
C LYS A 12 16.88 4.73 -17.76
N ALA A 13 16.22 4.66 -16.61
CA ALA A 13 15.92 3.39 -15.93
C ALA A 13 17.17 2.51 -15.66
N ARG A 14 18.31 3.15 -15.38
CA ARG A 14 19.54 2.55 -14.88
C ARG A 14 19.95 3.23 -13.58
N PHE A 15 20.57 2.46 -12.69
CA PHE A 15 21.09 2.92 -11.41
C PHE A 15 22.61 2.89 -11.45
N PHE A 16 23.22 4.05 -11.22
CA PHE A 16 24.66 4.26 -11.12
C PHE A 16 24.99 4.39 -9.63
N ALA A 17 25.47 3.30 -9.03
CA ALA A 17 25.70 3.21 -7.60
C ALA A 17 27.18 3.40 -7.27
N HIS A 18 27.46 4.34 -6.36
CA HIS A 18 28.79 4.65 -5.85
C HIS A 18 28.86 4.32 -4.36
N TYR A 19 29.78 3.43 -4.00
CA TYR A 19 29.93 2.95 -2.63
C TYR A 19 30.68 3.95 -1.76
N ASN A 20 30.16 4.15 -0.55
CA ASN A 20 30.80 4.90 0.51
C ASN A 20 31.08 3.99 1.70
N HIS A 21 32.36 3.90 2.07
CA HIS A 21 32.86 2.94 3.07
C HIS A 21 32.53 3.33 4.52
N TYR A 22 32.41 4.63 4.83
CA TYR A 22 32.33 5.13 6.21
C TYR A 22 31.42 6.35 6.35
N ASP A 23 30.81 6.49 7.53
CA ASP A 23 30.00 7.64 7.94
C ASP A 23 28.85 7.97 6.99
N SER A 24 28.21 6.94 6.44
CA SER A 24 27.04 7.07 5.58
C SER A 24 25.76 7.56 6.29
N TYR A 25 25.85 8.09 7.52
CA TYR A 25 24.69 8.63 8.23
C TYR A 25 24.11 9.88 7.55
N PRO A 26 22.81 10.17 7.78
CA PRO A 26 22.16 11.36 7.23
C PRO A 26 22.88 12.67 7.56
N ASP A 27 23.35 12.85 8.80
CA ASP A 27 24.01 14.06 9.30
C ASP A 27 25.44 14.24 8.79
N LYS A 28 25.97 13.23 8.08
CA LYS A 28 27.28 13.23 7.44
C LYS A 28 27.09 13.10 5.94
N TYR A 29 27.22 11.88 5.41
CA TYR A 29 27.16 11.63 3.98
C TYR A 29 25.85 12.10 3.35
N GLY A 30 24.71 11.94 4.02
CA GLY A 30 23.43 12.43 3.50
C GLY A 30 23.42 13.94 3.21
N THR A 31 23.89 14.75 4.17
CA THR A 31 24.04 16.22 3.95
C THR A 31 25.10 16.55 2.90
N GLN A 32 26.15 15.75 2.78
CA GLN A 32 27.15 15.92 1.73
C GLN A 32 26.51 15.72 0.35
N VAL A 33 25.79 14.61 0.14
CA VAL A 33 25.07 14.35 -1.11
C VAL A 33 24.05 15.45 -1.41
N LEU A 34 23.32 15.92 -0.39
CA LEU A 34 22.37 17.03 -0.53
C LEU A 34 23.06 18.33 -0.98
N SER A 35 24.26 18.62 -0.48
CA SER A 35 25.01 19.85 -0.78
C SER A 35 25.61 19.90 -2.19
N GLU A 36 25.73 18.75 -2.86
CA GLU A 36 26.22 18.65 -4.25
C GLU A 36 25.21 19.16 -5.28
N ILE A 37 23.94 19.30 -4.88
CA ILE A 37 22.83 19.68 -5.74
C ILE A 37 22.61 21.20 -5.61
N PRO A 38 22.91 22.00 -6.65
CA PRO A 38 22.72 23.43 -6.59
C PRO A 38 21.23 23.80 -6.60
N ARG A 39 20.91 24.98 -6.07
CA ARG A 39 19.54 25.50 -5.99
C ARG A 39 19.29 26.60 -7.02
N GLY A 40 18.02 26.77 -7.40
CA GLY A 40 17.59 27.86 -8.28
C GLY A 40 18.08 27.68 -9.72
N VAL A 41 18.51 28.75 -10.37
CA VAL A 41 18.85 28.76 -11.81
C VAL A 41 20.03 27.86 -12.20
N GLU A 42 20.91 27.53 -11.25
CA GLU A 42 22.04 26.64 -11.50
C GLU A 42 21.66 25.16 -11.47
N PHE A 43 20.47 24.83 -10.93
CA PHE A 43 19.95 23.46 -10.89
C PHE A 43 19.83 22.86 -12.29
N GLU A 44 19.23 23.58 -13.24
CA GLU A 44 19.03 23.09 -14.61
C GLU A 44 20.33 22.79 -15.33
N LYS A 45 21.34 23.65 -15.17
CA LYS A 45 22.68 23.43 -15.75
C LYS A 45 23.34 22.20 -15.13
N TRP A 46 23.22 22.04 -13.82
CA TRP A 46 23.74 20.87 -13.12
C TRP A 46 23.04 19.59 -13.58
N LEU A 47 21.71 19.60 -13.70
CA LEU A 47 20.91 18.46 -14.12
C LEU A 47 21.29 18.01 -15.53
N MET A 48 21.37 18.94 -16.49
CA MET A 48 21.82 18.64 -17.85
C MET A 48 23.24 18.07 -17.90
N ARG A 49 24.15 18.63 -17.09
CA ARG A 49 25.53 18.14 -16.99
C ARG A 49 25.58 16.72 -16.41
N MET A 50 24.84 16.46 -15.34
CA MET A 50 24.78 15.13 -14.71
C MET A 50 24.21 14.08 -15.65
N ARG A 51 23.07 14.37 -16.31
CA ARG A 51 22.47 13.45 -17.29
C ARG A 51 23.46 13.12 -18.42
N ARG A 52 24.16 14.12 -18.97
CA ARG A 52 25.19 13.90 -20.00
C ARG A 52 26.35 13.03 -19.50
N GLN A 53 26.83 13.26 -18.28
CA GLN A 53 27.91 12.46 -17.70
C GLN A 53 27.48 10.99 -17.54
N LEU A 54 26.26 10.73 -17.07
CA LEU A 54 25.74 9.38 -16.90
C LEU A 54 25.47 8.69 -18.25
N ASP A 55 25.07 9.45 -19.28
CA ASP A 55 24.98 8.94 -20.65
C ASP A 55 26.34 8.46 -21.18
N GLU A 56 27.39 9.25 -20.99
CA GLU A 56 28.76 8.87 -21.36
C GLU A 56 29.24 7.63 -20.58
N GLU A 57 28.93 7.54 -19.29
CA GLU A 57 29.28 6.39 -18.44
C GLU A 57 28.53 5.11 -18.85
N LEU A 58 27.24 5.22 -19.19
CA LEU A 58 26.43 4.11 -19.69
C LEU A 58 26.95 3.59 -21.03
N GLU A 59 27.26 4.49 -21.97
CA GLU A 59 27.85 4.10 -23.26
C GLU A 59 29.19 3.40 -23.10
N ALA A 60 30.04 3.86 -22.17
CA ALA A 60 31.32 3.21 -21.88
C ALA A 60 31.12 1.80 -21.30
N TRP A 61 30.20 1.67 -20.35
CA TRP A 61 29.86 0.39 -19.72
C TRP A 61 29.28 -0.63 -20.72
N GLU A 62 28.44 -0.18 -21.65
CA GLU A 62 27.89 -1.03 -22.71
C GLU A 62 28.97 -1.49 -23.71
N LYS A 63 29.94 -0.62 -24.04
CA LYS A 63 31.07 -0.95 -24.93
C LYS A 63 32.06 -1.95 -24.31
N GLU A 64 32.27 -1.91 -23.00
CA GLU A 64 33.19 -2.80 -22.28
C GLU A 64 32.64 -4.22 -22.05
N GLU A 65 31.49 -4.58 -22.64
CA GLU A 65 30.79 -5.87 -22.45
C GLU A 65 30.63 -6.25 -20.96
N CYS A 66 30.23 -5.28 -20.13
CA CYS A 66 29.96 -5.44 -18.71
C CYS A 66 31.17 -6.03 -17.93
N PRO A 67 32.05 -5.20 -17.33
CA PRO A 67 33.26 -5.67 -16.67
C PRO A 67 32.92 -6.69 -15.57
N ARG A 68 33.09 -7.99 -15.88
CA ARG A 68 32.65 -9.14 -15.07
C ARG A 68 33.42 -9.32 -13.75
N GLY A 69 34.13 -8.34 -13.20
CA GLY A 69 34.92 -8.68 -12.01
C GLY A 69 35.52 -7.65 -11.06
N GLU A 70 35.74 -6.37 -11.36
CA GLU A 70 36.78 -5.66 -10.56
C GLU A 70 36.46 -4.29 -9.96
N ARG A 71 35.34 -3.64 -10.27
CA ARG A 71 34.91 -2.46 -9.49
C ARG A 71 33.89 -2.86 -8.44
N LYS A 72 34.37 -3.26 -7.26
CA LYS A 72 33.52 -3.59 -6.10
C LYS A 72 32.73 -2.38 -5.58
N ASP A 73 33.22 -1.17 -5.86
CA ASP A 73 32.70 0.04 -5.24
C ASP A 73 31.74 0.83 -6.16
N ASP A 74 31.90 0.75 -7.48
CA ASP A 74 31.04 1.44 -8.45
C ASP A 74 30.42 0.46 -9.44
N PHE A 75 29.10 0.51 -9.62
CA PHE A 75 28.40 -0.36 -10.57
C PHE A 75 27.16 0.26 -11.20
N ILE A 76 26.85 -0.18 -12.42
CA ILE A 76 25.63 0.14 -13.15
C ILE A 76 24.72 -1.09 -13.17
N THR A 77 23.45 -0.90 -12.86
CA THR A 77 22.46 -1.99 -12.82
C THR A 77 21.08 -1.51 -13.27
N ALA A 78 20.29 -2.43 -13.81
CA ALA A 78 18.86 -2.21 -14.06
C ALA A 78 18.01 -2.42 -12.79
N VAL A 79 18.57 -3.04 -11.75
CA VAL A 79 17.88 -3.36 -10.50
C VAL A 79 18.27 -2.36 -9.43
N ARG A 80 17.28 -1.67 -8.86
CA ARG A 80 17.49 -0.71 -7.77
C ARG A 80 18.29 -1.32 -6.61
N PRO A 81 19.41 -0.69 -6.19
CA PRO A 81 20.16 -1.12 -5.01
C PRO A 81 19.30 -1.17 -3.76
N LYS A 82 19.54 -2.16 -2.89
CA LYS A 82 18.76 -2.38 -1.66
C LYS A 82 19.64 -2.27 -0.43
N ILE A 83 19.00 -1.87 0.67
CA ILE A 83 19.58 -2.02 2.02
C ILE A 83 19.92 -3.50 2.22
N SER A 84 21.07 -3.74 2.85
CA SER A 84 21.51 -5.08 3.20
C SER A 84 22.26 -5.04 4.53
N LEU A 85 22.67 -6.22 5.04
CA LEU A 85 23.52 -6.31 6.23
C LEU A 85 24.86 -5.55 6.11
N HIS A 86 25.21 -5.10 4.91
CA HIS A 86 26.44 -4.36 4.64
C HIS A 86 26.21 -2.95 4.12
N ILE A 87 24.95 -2.52 3.92
CA ILE A 87 24.59 -1.24 3.35
C ILE A 87 23.44 -0.68 4.18
N GLU A 88 23.76 0.25 5.07
CA GLU A 88 22.81 0.83 6.01
C GLU A 88 22.06 2.05 5.41
N TRP A 89 22.68 2.76 4.47
CA TRP A 89 22.12 3.99 3.89
C TRP A 89 22.27 4.05 2.37
N ILE A 90 21.20 4.43 1.67
CA ILE A 90 21.19 4.65 0.22
C ILE A 90 20.59 6.03 -0.04
N TYR A 91 21.37 6.92 -0.63
CA TYR A 91 20.94 8.24 -1.09
C TYR A 91 20.80 8.20 -2.60
N GLU A 92 19.57 8.22 -3.10
CA GLU A 92 19.30 8.10 -4.52
C GLU A 92 18.77 9.42 -5.09
N LEU A 93 19.39 9.87 -6.17
CA LEU A 93 19.03 11.04 -6.95
C LEU A 93 18.40 10.58 -8.26
N ASP A 94 17.08 10.61 -8.32
CA ASP A 94 16.32 10.27 -9.51
C ASP A 94 16.28 11.47 -10.45
N LEU A 95 17.14 11.42 -11.47
CA LEU A 95 17.25 12.50 -12.44
C LEU A 95 16.15 12.42 -13.51
N ASP A 96 15.41 11.32 -13.61
CA ASP A 96 14.32 11.17 -14.57
C ASP A 96 13.03 11.78 -14.00
N GLU A 97 12.72 11.51 -12.73
CA GLU A 97 11.51 11.99 -12.05
C GLU A 97 11.77 13.14 -11.05
N LEU A 98 13.00 13.64 -10.98
CA LEU A 98 13.45 14.72 -10.08
C LEU A 98 13.19 14.42 -8.60
N GLY A 99 13.35 13.17 -8.17
CA GLY A 99 13.13 12.74 -6.79
C GLY A 99 14.43 12.51 -6.01
N PHE A 100 14.44 12.92 -4.74
CA PHE A 100 15.49 12.57 -3.77
C PHE A 100 14.96 11.49 -2.84
N TYR A 101 15.59 10.32 -2.87
CA TYR A 101 15.19 9.14 -2.11
C TYR A 101 16.23 8.82 -1.05
N VAL A 102 15.76 8.34 0.11
CA VAL A 102 16.59 7.77 1.16
C VAL A 102 16.07 6.38 1.45
N ASN A 103 16.93 5.37 1.31
CA ASN A 103 16.55 3.97 1.55
C ASN A 103 15.31 3.55 0.74
N SER A 104 15.33 3.89 -0.57
CA SER A 104 14.25 3.67 -1.53
C SER A 104 12.93 4.40 -1.23
N ARG A 105 12.88 5.28 -0.22
CA ARG A 105 11.70 6.09 0.10
C ARG A 105 11.86 7.50 -0.48
N PRO A 106 10.89 8.02 -1.25
CA PRO A 106 10.96 9.38 -1.75
C PRO A 106 10.75 10.38 -0.61
N TYR A 107 11.62 11.37 -0.51
CA TYR A 107 11.47 12.45 0.47
C TYR A 107 11.25 13.80 -0.21
N PHE A 108 12.15 14.21 -1.11
CA PHE A 108 12.19 15.60 -1.61
C PHE A 108 12.20 15.68 -3.13
N ARG A 109 11.79 16.83 -3.69
CA ARG A 109 12.07 17.13 -5.10
C ARG A 109 13.49 17.68 -5.25
N LEU A 110 14.22 17.23 -6.27
CA LEU A 110 15.59 17.67 -6.53
C LEU A 110 15.68 19.17 -6.87
N ASP A 111 14.65 19.73 -7.49
CA ASP A 111 14.56 21.16 -7.84
C ASP A 111 14.14 22.06 -6.65
N HIS A 112 13.71 21.45 -5.54
CA HIS A 112 13.22 22.16 -4.35
C HIS A 112 13.67 21.46 -3.06
N LEU A 113 14.98 21.43 -2.82
CA LEU A 113 15.56 20.74 -1.67
C LEU A 113 15.47 21.55 -0.37
N PRO A 114 15.23 20.87 0.77
CA PRO A 114 15.16 21.50 2.08
C PRO A 114 16.54 21.99 2.57
N PRO A 115 16.58 22.95 3.52
CA PRO A 115 17.71 23.16 4.42
C PRO A 115 18.15 21.88 5.17
N HIS A 116 19.39 21.85 5.68
CA HIS A 116 19.99 20.65 6.29
C HIS A 116 19.25 20.17 7.54
N ASP A 117 18.80 21.07 8.40
CA ASP A 117 18.03 20.75 9.60
C ASP A 117 16.68 20.10 9.25
N ILE A 118 15.97 20.63 8.26
CA ILE A 118 14.72 20.06 7.77
C ILE A 118 14.95 18.69 7.11
N PHE A 119 16.04 18.54 6.35
CA PHE A 119 16.44 17.24 5.79
C PHE A 119 16.60 16.17 6.86
N LEU A 120 17.38 16.46 7.92
CA LEU A 120 17.62 15.52 9.01
C LEU A 120 16.35 15.23 9.81
N GLN A 121 15.55 16.25 10.12
CA GLN A 121 14.29 16.08 10.83
C GLN A 121 13.30 15.23 10.03
N SER A 122 13.22 15.42 8.72
CA SER A 122 12.32 14.65 7.85
C SER A 122 12.71 13.19 7.80
N ILE A 123 14.01 12.86 7.72
CA ILE A 123 14.49 11.47 7.74
C ILE A 123 14.22 10.83 9.11
N ALA A 124 14.51 11.54 10.21
CA ALA A 124 14.32 11.02 11.56
C ALA A 124 12.83 10.78 11.91
N SER A 125 11.95 11.67 11.47
CA SER A 125 10.50 11.59 11.76
C SER A 125 9.70 10.81 10.71
N GLY A 126 10.26 10.61 9.52
CA GLY A 126 9.53 10.12 8.35
C GLY A 126 8.50 11.11 7.78
N ASN A 127 8.51 12.38 8.21
CA ASN A 127 7.55 13.40 7.78
C ASN A 127 8.25 14.56 7.07
N THR A 128 8.04 14.70 5.76
CA THR A 128 8.54 15.81 4.96
C THR A 128 7.53 16.97 4.93
N PRO A 129 7.94 18.23 5.22
CA PRO A 129 7.08 19.40 5.04
C PRO A 129 6.51 19.48 3.62
N GLN A 130 5.26 19.95 3.50
CA GLN A 130 4.55 19.95 2.21
C GLN A 130 5.30 20.72 1.12
N GLU A 131 6.00 21.80 1.48
CA GLU A 131 6.78 22.62 0.53
C GLU A 131 7.91 21.85 -0.16
N TYR A 132 8.60 20.94 0.54
CA TYR A 132 9.71 20.14 -0.02
C TYR A 132 9.29 18.76 -0.49
N ARG A 133 8.06 18.35 -0.19
CA ARG A 133 7.61 16.98 -0.36
C ARG A 133 7.68 16.56 -1.82
N TYR A 134 8.33 15.42 -2.05
CA TYR A 134 8.22 14.74 -3.33
C TYR A 134 6.78 14.31 -3.54
N THR A 135 6.07 15.08 -4.37
CA THR A 135 4.86 14.60 -5.02
C THR A 135 5.34 14.08 -6.34
N ARG A 136 5.26 12.76 -6.56
CA ARG A 136 5.45 12.21 -7.90
C ARG A 136 4.58 13.06 -8.80
N SER A 137 5.19 13.75 -9.76
CA SER A 137 4.42 14.49 -10.74
C SER A 137 3.77 13.40 -11.59
N LEU A 138 2.68 12.81 -11.07
CA LEU A 138 1.61 12.33 -11.90
C LEU A 138 1.42 13.47 -12.88
N GLN A 139 1.75 13.25 -14.15
CA GLN A 139 1.47 14.24 -15.19
C GLN A 139 0.10 14.79 -14.85
N PRO A 140 -0.04 16.13 -14.70
CA PRO A 140 -1.24 16.70 -14.11
C PRO A 140 -2.42 16.02 -14.77
N LEU A 141 -3.15 15.22 -13.97
CA LEU A 141 -4.41 14.64 -14.37
C LEU A 141 -5.13 15.79 -15.03
N LEU A 142 -5.43 15.64 -16.32
CA LEU A 142 -6.21 16.57 -17.11
C LEU A 142 -7.24 17.18 -16.15
N SER A 143 -7.29 18.51 -16.06
CA SER A 143 -8.17 19.20 -15.11
C SER A 143 -9.54 18.53 -15.13
N ALA A 144 -10.26 18.45 -14.00
CA ALA A 144 -11.61 17.91 -14.01
C ALA A 144 -12.48 18.52 -15.14
N ASP A 145 -12.15 19.75 -15.55
CA ASP A 145 -12.75 20.45 -16.70
C ASP A 145 -12.30 19.92 -18.07
N ASP A 146 -11.07 19.45 -18.23
CA ASP A 146 -10.55 18.84 -19.48
C ASP A 146 -11.08 17.41 -19.70
N ILE A 147 -11.37 16.68 -18.61
CA ILE A 147 -12.00 15.35 -18.67
C ILE A 147 -13.46 15.44 -19.15
N VAL A 148 -14.15 16.55 -18.86
CA VAL A 148 -15.54 16.77 -19.28
C VAL A 148 -15.63 17.04 -20.79
N VAL A 149 -14.63 17.66 -21.40
CA VAL A 149 -14.67 18.03 -22.83
C VAL A 149 -14.33 16.85 -23.76
N GLY A 150 -13.55 15.86 -23.30
CA GLY A 150 -13.22 14.64 -24.06
C GLY A 150 -14.29 13.54 -24.05
N ALA A 151 -15.25 13.58 -23.11
CA ALA A 151 -16.21 12.51 -22.88
C ALA A 151 -17.43 12.51 -23.84
N HIS A 152 -17.56 13.49 -24.72
CA HIS A 152 -18.72 13.60 -25.62
C HIS A 152 -18.67 12.70 -26.88
N GLY A 153 -17.59 11.94 -27.09
CA GLY A 153 -17.43 11.07 -28.26
C GLY A 153 -17.88 9.61 -28.12
N LEU A 154 -18.10 9.11 -26.89
CA LEU A 154 -18.47 7.71 -26.63
C LEU A 154 -19.84 7.64 -25.96
N ALA A 155 -20.89 7.82 -26.77
CA ALA A 155 -22.28 7.65 -26.35
C ALA A 155 -22.52 6.21 -25.87
N GLY A 156 -22.47 6.00 -24.55
CA GLY A 156 -22.69 4.70 -23.92
C GLY A 156 -21.89 4.44 -22.65
N VAL A 157 -20.93 5.31 -22.34
CA VAL A 157 -20.12 5.22 -21.12
C VAL A 157 -20.97 5.65 -19.90
N GLY A 158 -20.93 4.84 -18.83
CA GLY A 158 -21.79 4.99 -17.66
C GLY A 158 -21.68 6.36 -16.98
N SER A 159 -22.77 6.81 -16.35
CA SER A 159 -22.79 8.07 -15.62
C SER A 159 -21.84 8.02 -14.41
N VAL A 160 -20.96 9.03 -14.30
CA VAL A 160 -20.13 9.25 -13.12
C VAL A 160 -20.96 9.95 -12.06
N VAL A 161 -21.06 9.34 -10.88
CA VAL A 161 -21.86 9.84 -9.75
C VAL A 161 -21.08 9.72 -8.43
N PRO A 162 -21.36 10.54 -7.41
CA PRO A 162 -20.84 10.36 -6.07
C PRO A 162 -21.17 8.97 -5.50
N ILE A 163 -20.36 8.49 -4.54
CA ILE A 163 -20.56 7.16 -3.92
C ILE A 163 -21.93 7.04 -3.22
N HIS A 164 -22.44 8.12 -2.63
CA HIS A 164 -23.73 8.09 -1.95
C HIS A 164 -24.89 7.91 -2.94
N ASP A 165 -24.83 8.59 -4.10
CA ASP A 165 -25.80 8.42 -5.18
C ASP A 165 -25.71 7.04 -5.84
N LEU A 166 -24.50 6.51 -5.98
CA LEU A 166 -24.27 5.17 -6.53
C LEU A 166 -24.92 4.08 -5.67
N LEU A 167 -24.84 4.22 -4.36
CA LEU A 167 -25.35 3.26 -3.37
C LEU A 167 -26.75 3.63 -2.85
N ALA A 168 -27.33 4.76 -3.25
CA ALA A 168 -28.57 5.30 -2.70
C ALA A 168 -28.56 5.41 -1.16
N VAL A 169 -27.47 5.93 -0.60
CA VAL A 169 -27.29 6.18 0.85
C VAL A 169 -27.19 7.69 1.12
N GLY A 170 -27.24 8.11 2.39
CA GLY A 170 -27.08 9.52 2.75
C GLY A 170 -25.72 10.09 2.32
N GLU A 171 -25.59 11.40 2.09
CA GLU A 171 -24.33 11.98 1.62
C GLU A 171 -23.18 11.77 2.62
N GLU A 172 -23.43 12.12 3.88
CA GLU A 172 -22.47 12.01 4.97
C GLU A 172 -22.26 10.56 5.43
N PRO A 173 -21.00 10.13 5.68
CA PRO A 173 -20.74 8.84 6.29
C PRO A 173 -21.26 8.81 7.73
N SER A 174 -21.91 7.71 8.09
CA SER A 174 -22.23 7.38 9.47
C SER A 174 -20.96 7.22 10.31
N ARG A 175 -21.07 7.43 11.63
CA ARG A 175 -19.95 7.28 12.56
C ARG A 175 -19.26 5.92 12.45
N ALA A 176 -20.04 4.85 12.26
CA ALA A 176 -19.50 3.50 12.08
C ALA A 176 -18.67 3.38 10.79
N GLU A 177 -19.11 4.01 9.69
CA GLU A 177 -18.33 4.05 8.44
C GLU A 177 -17.01 4.80 8.63
N SER A 178 -17.02 5.95 9.33
CA SER A 178 -15.78 6.70 9.60
C SER A 178 -14.77 5.92 10.45
N VAL A 179 -15.24 5.17 11.45
CA VAL A 179 -14.38 4.30 12.29
C VAL A 179 -13.78 3.19 11.45
N TRP A 180 -14.60 2.49 10.67
CA TRP A 180 -14.12 1.42 9.80
C TRP A 180 -13.16 1.91 8.73
N ALA A 181 -13.38 3.10 8.16
CA ALA A 181 -12.46 3.71 7.22
C ALA A 181 -11.11 4.03 7.88
N THR A 182 -11.13 4.52 9.13
CA THR A 182 -9.92 4.79 9.92
C THR A 182 -9.15 3.50 10.23
N PHE A 183 -9.86 2.47 10.66
CA PHE A 183 -9.29 1.15 10.92
C PHE A 183 -8.67 0.53 9.66
N LEU A 184 -9.42 0.49 8.55
CA LEU A 184 -8.94 -0.06 7.29
C LEU A 184 -7.72 0.73 6.77
N GLY A 185 -7.74 2.05 6.91
CA GLY A 185 -6.58 2.89 6.62
C GLY A 185 -5.36 2.53 7.47
N ALA A 186 -5.54 2.24 8.76
CA ALA A 186 -4.44 1.81 9.63
C ALA A 186 -3.88 0.44 9.23
N VAL A 187 -4.75 -0.53 8.93
CA VAL A 187 -4.34 -1.87 8.46
C VAL A 187 -3.59 -1.77 7.13
N MET A 188 -4.11 -0.99 6.18
CA MET A 188 -3.45 -0.76 4.89
C MET A 188 -2.08 -0.13 5.06
N ARG A 189 -1.95 0.87 5.94
CA ARG A 189 -0.64 1.45 6.27
C ARG A 189 0.33 0.44 6.85
N TYR A 190 -0.14 -0.44 7.75
CA TYR A 190 0.70 -1.48 8.33
C TYR A 190 1.20 -2.46 7.25
N LEU A 191 0.29 -2.98 6.42
CA LEU A 191 0.64 -3.87 5.31
C LEU A 191 1.61 -3.20 4.34
N LEU A 192 1.34 -1.96 3.96
CA LEU A 192 2.21 -1.17 3.11
C LEU A 192 3.56 -0.88 3.75
N SER A 193 3.64 -0.63 5.06
CA SER A 193 4.91 -0.34 5.72
C SER A 193 5.89 -1.51 5.66
N GLY A 194 5.39 -2.75 5.63
CA GLY A 194 6.19 -3.95 5.40
C GLY A 194 6.50 -4.18 3.92
N LEU A 195 5.66 -3.67 3.02
CA LEU A 195 5.77 -3.87 1.58
C LEU A 195 6.44 -2.71 0.84
N TYR A 196 6.60 -1.51 1.42
CA TYR A 196 7.33 -0.41 0.78
C TYR A 196 8.84 -0.67 0.73
N ASP A 197 9.37 -1.59 1.54
CA ASP A 197 10.71 -2.18 1.31
C ASP A 197 10.72 -3.13 0.09
N ILE A 198 9.53 -3.54 -0.37
CA ILE A 198 9.27 -4.52 -1.43
C ILE A 198 8.56 -3.81 -2.59
N ARG A 199 9.33 -3.04 -3.35
CA ARG A 199 9.08 -2.67 -4.75
C ARG A 199 7.87 -1.75 -4.99
N VAL A 200 8.15 -0.54 -5.47
CA VAL A 200 7.33 0.01 -6.55
C VAL A 200 7.84 -0.69 -7.81
N PRO A 201 7.09 -1.59 -8.46
CA PRO A 201 7.55 -2.20 -9.70
C PRO A 201 7.66 -1.09 -10.75
N GLU A 202 8.91 -0.80 -11.09
CA GLU A 202 9.27 0.10 -12.17
C GLU A 202 9.44 -0.75 -13.45
N ASN A 203 8.59 -0.49 -14.44
CA ASN A 203 8.80 -0.79 -15.86
C ASN A 203 8.70 -2.25 -16.34
N THR A 204 7.49 -2.81 -16.30
CA THR A 204 6.97 -3.53 -17.46
C THR A 204 5.57 -2.99 -17.74
N GLU A 205 5.42 -2.23 -18.83
CA GLU A 205 4.29 -1.34 -19.12
C GLU A 205 2.90 -1.99 -19.24
N ASP A 206 2.74 -3.31 -19.10
CA ASP A 206 1.44 -3.95 -19.36
C ASP A 206 0.94 -4.94 -18.29
N GLU A 207 1.74 -5.31 -17.29
CA GLU A 207 1.32 -6.30 -16.30
C GLU A 207 1.57 -5.82 -14.86
N LEU A 208 0.48 -5.74 -14.09
CA LEU A 208 0.53 -5.50 -12.65
C LEU A 208 1.37 -6.63 -12.04
N ALA A 209 2.43 -6.29 -11.30
CA ALA A 209 3.28 -7.31 -10.70
C ALA A 209 2.42 -8.23 -9.82
N ALA A 210 2.66 -9.55 -9.84
CA ALA A 210 1.85 -10.50 -9.06
C ALA A 210 1.75 -10.12 -7.56
N GLN A 211 2.75 -9.43 -7.04
CA GLN A 211 2.77 -8.88 -5.67
C GLN A 211 1.77 -7.75 -5.47
N ASP A 212 1.66 -6.82 -6.42
CA ASP A 212 0.68 -5.72 -6.39
C ASP A 212 -0.74 -6.24 -6.47
N VAL A 213 -0.94 -7.26 -7.31
CA VAL A 213 -2.22 -7.95 -7.46
C VAL A 213 -2.59 -8.60 -6.13
N ALA A 214 -1.67 -9.38 -5.55
CA ALA A 214 -1.88 -10.06 -4.27
C ALA A 214 -2.14 -9.06 -3.12
N LEU A 215 -1.39 -7.96 -3.06
CA LEU A 215 -1.60 -6.90 -2.08
C LEU A 215 -2.98 -6.25 -2.23
N THR A 216 -3.34 -5.89 -3.46
CA THR A 216 -4.65 -5.29 -3.76
C THR A 216 -5.78 -6.22 -3.31
N PHE A 217 -5.68 -7.52 -3.61
CA PHE A 217 -6.65 -8.52 -3.16
C PHE A 217 -6.67 -8.72 -1.65
N ALA A 218 -5.52 -8.78 -0.99
CA ALA A 218 -5.44 -8.91 0.47
C ALA A 218 -6.17 -7.74 1.15
N VAL A 219 -5.95 -6.52 0.68
CA VAL A 219 -6.59 -5.32 1.21
C VAL A 219 -8.09 -5.31 0.93
N LEU A 220 -8.51 -5.62 -0.30
CA LEU A 220 -9.92 -5.70 -0.65
C LEU A 220 -10.63 -6.81 0.12
N ASN A 221 -9.94 -7.91 0.40
CA ASN A 221 -10.45 -8.98 1.23
C ASN A 221 -10.66 -8.52 2.67
N VAL A 222 -9.69 -7.84 3.27
CA VAL A 222 -9.85 -7.19 4.58
C VAL A 222 -11.04 -6.22 4.55
N ALA A 223 -11.16 -5.40 3.50
CA ALA A 223 -12.21 -4.39 3.40
C ALA A 223 -13.62 -4.98 3.25
N LEU A 224 -13.76 -6.09 2.51
CA LEU A 224 -15.06 -6.65 2.12
C LEU A 224 -15.44 -7.91 2.91
N SER A 225 -14.50 -8.51 3.65
CA SER A 225 -14.76 -9.69 4.46
C SER A 225 -15.70 -9.37 5.61
N THR A 226 -16.63 -10.29 5.83
CA THR A 226 -17.64 -10.24 6.90
C THR A 226 -17.10 -10.87 8.19
N SER A 227 -16.03 -11.66 8.09
CA SER A 227 -15.52 -12.49 9.18
C SER A 227 -14.02 -12.28 9.39
N PHE A 228 -13.67 -11.23 10.13
CA PHE A 228 -12.32 -11.14 10.72
C PHE A 228 -12.07 -12.21 11.80
N PHE A 229 -13.15 -12.84 12.29
CA PHE A 229 -13.14 -13.65 13.51
C PHE A 229 -13.81 -15.03 13.35
N ALA A 230 -14.02 -15.52 12.12
CA ALA A 230 -14.48 -16.90 11.98
C ALA A 230 -13.33 -17.84 12.33
N GLU A 231 -13.40 -18.46 13.51
CA GLU A 231 -12.47 -19.51 14.01
C GLU A 231 -12.40 -20.79 13.15
N GLY A 232 -13.03 -20.80 11.97
CA GLY A 232 -12.90 -21.91 11.03
C GLY A 232 -11.64 -21.73 10.20
N LYS A 233 -10.72 -22.72 10.23
CA LYS A 233 -9.54 -22.88 9.35
C LYS A 233 -9.65 -21.97 8.13
N GLY A 234 -9.07 -20.77 8.25
CA GLY A 234 -9.31 -19.69 7.32
C GLY A 234 -8.86 -20.14 5.94
N SER A 235 -9.80 -20.34 5.02
CA SER A 235 -9.43 -20.42 3.63
C SER A 235 -8.80 -19.07 3.30
N LEU A 236 -7.50 -19.07 3.03
CA LEU A 236 -6.83 -17.98 2.35
C LEU A 236 -7.73 -17.44 1.22
N PRO A 237 -7.68 -16.12 0.91
CA PRO A 237 -8.32 -15.64 -0.31
C PRO A 237 -7.88 -16.57 -1.44
N PRO A 238 -8.82 -17.13 -2.22
CA PRO A 238 -8.49 -18.17 -3.19
C PRO A 238 -7.35 -17.64 -4.05
N VAL A 239 -6.21 -18.36 -4.03
CA VAL A 239 -5.10 -18.17 -4.97
C VAL A 239 -5.75 -17.97 -6.32
N LEU A 240 -5.56 -16.79 -6.94
CA LEU A 240 -6.28 -16.34 -8.13
C LEU A 240 -6.61 -17.53 -9.04
N LEU A 241 -7.82 -18.05 -8.85
CA LEU A 241 -8.32 -19.22 -9.55
C LEU A 241 -8.56 -18.75 -10.96
N GLU A 242 -7.64 -19.07 -11.88
CA GLU A 242 -7.79 -19.00 -13.34
C GLU A 242 -8.84 -17.97 -13.82
N GLY A 243 -8.54 -16.68 -13.67
CA GLY A 243 -9.45 -15.63 -14.14
C GLY A 243 -9.05 -14.21 -13.72
N GLU A 244 -9.42 -13.24 -14.55
CA GLU A 244 -9.21 -11.80 -14.28
C GLU A 244 -10.15 -11.26 -13.17
N PHE A 245 -11.15 -12.04 -12.73
CA PHE A 245 -12.22 -11.58 -11.84
C PHE A 245 -12.29 -12.37 -10.54
N TRP A 246 -12.42 -11.66 -9.42
CA TRP A 246 -12.70 -12.26 -8.12
C TRP A 246 -14.09 -11.86 -7.61
N TRP A 247 -14.93 -12.85 -7.31
CA TRP A 247 -16.25 -12.63 -6.72
C TRP A 247 -16.17 -12.71 -5.20
N ALA A 248 -15.98 -11.56 -4.56
CA ALA A 248 -15.93 -11.47 -3.10
C ALA A 248 -17.28 -11.84 -2.46
N GLN A 249 -18.39 -11.50 -3.13
CA GLN A 249 -19.76 -11.83 -2.72
C GLN A 249 -20.62 -12.16 -3.95
N ARG A 250 -21.89 -12.57 -3.74
CA ARG A 250 -22.81 -12.91 -4.86
C ARG A 250 -23.10 -11.71 -5.77
N ASP A 251 -22.94 -10.50 -5.24
CA ASP A 251 -23.23 -9.23 -5.87
C ASP A 251 -22.04 -8.28 -5.88
N ILE A 252 -20.84 -8.73 -5.47
CA ILE A 252 -19.60 -7.96 -5.56
C ILE A 252 -18.57 -8.72 -6.40
N CYS A 253 -18.15 -8.09 -7.50
CA CYS A 253 -17.08 -8.57 -8.39
C CYS A 253 -15.91 -7.58 -8.37
N ILE A 254 -14.69 -8.09 -8.36
CA ILE A 254 -13.46 -7.31 -8.29
C ILE A 254 -12.62 -7.63 -9.53
N LEU A 255 -12.09 -6.58 -10.14
CA LEU A 255 -11.14 -6.64 -11.25
C LEU A 255 -9.91 -5.79 -10.88
N THR A 256 -8.73 -6.39 -10.91
CA THR A 256 -7.49 -5.63 -10.80
C THR A 256 -7.11 -5.04 -12.15
N ALA A 257 -6.73 -3.77 -12.17
CA ALA A 257 -6.35 -3.05 -13.39
C ALA A 257 -5.13 -2.16 -13.13
N THR A 258 -4.28 -1.99 -14.16
CA THR A 258 -3.21 -0.99 -14.16
C THR A 258 -3.78 0.37 -14.56
N ASP A 259 -3.11 1.44 -14.15
CA ASP A 259 -3.30 2.80 -14.70
C ASP A 259 -4.76 3.28 -14.74
N LEU A 260 -5.46 3.13 -13.62
CA LEU A 260 -6.83 3.64 -13.45
C LEU A 260 -6.90 5.18 -13.44
N ASP A 261 -5.78 5.87 -13.54
CA ASP A 261 -5.68 7.30 -13.82
C ASP A 261 -5.85 7.63 -15.32
N ASP A 262 -5.72 6.64 -16.22
CA ASP A 262 -6.08 6.78 -17.62
C ASP A 262 -7.58 6.46 -17.84
N GLY A 263 -8.33 7.48 -18.25
CA GLY A 263 -9.76 7.35 -18.53
C GLY A 263 -10.09 6.24 -19.55
N HIS A 264 -9.26 6.00 -20.56
CA HIS A 264 -9.48 4.94 -21.54
C HIS A 264 -9.34 3.54 -20.91
N LYS A 265 -8.33 3.33 -20.05
CA LYS A 265 -8.11 2.07 -19.32
C LYS A 265 -9.22 1.80 -18.30
N VAL A 266 -9.74 2.86 -17.66
CA VAL A 266 -10.94 2.77 -16.81
C VAL A 266 -12.13 2.25 -17.61
N GLU A 267 -12.41 2.81 -18.78
CA GLU A 267 -13.57 2.40 -19.60
C GLU A 267 -13.45 0.99 -20.18
N MET A 268 -12.25 0.58 -20.59
CA MET A 268 -11.99 -0.81 -20.97
C MET A 268 -12.25 -1.77 -19.80
N SER A 269 -11.77 -1.43 -18.60
CA SER A 269 -11.94 -2.24 -17.39
C SER A 269 -13.41 -2.32 -16.96
N ILE A 270 -14.16 -1.23 -17.08
CA ILE A 270 -15.62 -1.23 -16.85
C ILE A 270 -16.33 -2.14 -17.84
N SER A 271 -15.95 -2.09 -19.12
CA SER A 271 -16.55 -2.93 -20.16
C SER A 271 -16.32 -4.42 -19.88
N LYS A 272 -15.09 -4.80 -19.49
CA LYS A 272 -14.74 -6.14 -19.04
C LYS A 272 -15.58 -6.57 -17.83
N LEU A 273 -15.64 -5.73 -16.79
CA LEU A 273 -16.40 -6.02 -15.56
C LEU A 273 -17.90 -6.16 -15.82
N ARG A 274 -18.47 -5.28 -16.65
CA ARG A 274 -19.88 -5.35 -17.07
C ARG A 274 -20.17 -6.68 -17.77
N ALA A 275 -19.32 -7.09 -18.72
CA ALA A 275 -19.49 -8.36 -19.42
C ALA A 275 -19.47 -9.55 -18.46
N ALA A 276 -18.52 -9.57 -17.51
CA ALA A 276 -18.44 -10.61 -16.49
C ALA A 276 -19.67 -10.64 -15.56
N ALA A 277 -20.17 -9.47 -15.14
CA ALA A 277 -21.37 -9.36 -14.30
C ALA A 277 -22.64 -9.84 -15.02
N MET A 278 -22.77 -9.54 -16.32
CA MET A 278 -23.89 -10.01 -17.14
C MET A 278 -23.85 -11.52 -17.38
N ALA A 279 -22.64 -12.08 -17.59
CA ALA A 279 -22.46 -13.51 -17.84
C ALA A 279 -22.66 -14.39 -16.59
N LYS A 280 -22.45 -13.85 -15.38
CA LYS A 280 -22.60 -14.62 -14.14
C LYS A 280 -24.07 -14.92 -13.84
N ALA A 281 -24.42 -16.21 -13.93
CA ALA A 281 -25.73 -16.71 -13.53
C ALA A 281 -25.89 -16.70 -11.99
N GLY A 282 -27.12 -16.52 -11.51
CA GLY A 282 -27.45 -16.59 -10.08
C GLY A 282 -27.01 -15.38 -9.25
N THR A 283 -26.56 -14.30 -9.88
CA THR A 283 -26.33 -13.01 -9.21
C THR A 283 -27.60 -12.15 -9.21
N PRO A 284 -27.74 -11.21 -8.25
CA PRO A 284 -28.89 -10.30 -8.21
C PRO A 284 -28.99 -9.39 -9.43
N ASP A 285 -30.11 -8.68 -9.53
CA ASP A 285 -30.39 -7.70 -10.58
C ASP A 285 -29.38 -6.56 -10.63
N VAL A 286 -28.79 -6.22 -9.47
CA VAL A 286 -27.73 -5.24 -9.34
C VAL A 286 -26.47 -5.95 -8.88
N VAL A 287 -25.37 -5.71 -9.60
CA VAL A 287 -24.03 -6.18 -9.23
C VAL A 287 -23.13 -4.97 -9.06
N TYR A 288 -22.37 -4.94 -7.98
CA TYR A 288 -21.33 -3.95 -7.75
C TYR A 288 -19.98 -4.49 -8.21
N GLY A 289 -19.29 -3.69 -8.99
CA GLY A 289 -17.93 -3.90 -9.43
C GLY A 289 -16.95 -3.04 -8.63
N VAL A 290 -15.78 -3.58 -8.32
CA VAL A 290 -14.66 -2.81 -7.79
C VAL A 290 -13.48 -2.97 -8.75
N LEU A 291 -13.11 -1.88 -9.42
CA LEU A 291 -11.87 -1.79 -10.17
C LEU A 291 -10.80 -1.28 -9.23
N ALA A 292 -9.73 -2.02 -9.03
CA ALA A 292 -8.66 -1.63 -8.12
C ALA A 292 -7.30 -1.77 -8.79
N SER A 293 -6.48 -0.74 -8.64
CA SER A 293 -5.04 -0.86 -8.75
C SER A 293 -4.46 -0.79 -7.34
N VAL A 294 -3.13 -0.72 -7.23
CA VAL A 294 -2.53 -0.33 -5.97
C VAL A 294 -3.07 1.06 -5.61
N PHE A 295 -2.77 2.08 -6.41
CA PHE A 295 -3.01 3.46 -6.00
C PHE A 295 -4.45 3.95 -6.11
N TYR A 296 -5.30 3.29 -6.88
CA TYR A 296 -6.59 3.82 -7.28
C TYR A 296 -7.71 2.78 -7.19
N ILE A 297 -8.93 3.27 -7.01
CA ILE A 297 -10.13 2.45 -7.00
C ILE A 297 -11.32 3.15 -7.64
N VAL A 298 -12.15 2.38 -8.34
CA VAL A 298 -13.44 2.82 -8.92
C VAL A 298 -14.51 1.83 -8.51
N ILE A 299 -15.63 2.32 -8.00
CA ILE A 299 -16.80 1.49 -7.70
C ILE A 299 -17.80 1.65 -8.83
N VAL A 300 -18.27 0.52 -9.34
CA VAL A 300 -19.14 0.41 -10.51
C VAL A 300 -20.44 -0.25 -10.07
N ARG A 301 -21.59 0.25 -10.52
CA ARG A 301 -22.90 -0.39 -10.36
C ARG A 301 -23.37 -0.85 -11.73
N VAL A 302 -23.63 -2.15 -11.88
CA VAL A 302 -24.14 -2.78 -13.10
C VAL A 302 -25.58 -3.23 -12.86
N ASP A 303 -26.50 -2.69 -13.66
CA ASP A 303 -27.93 -3.01 -13.60
C ASP A 303 -28.31 -4.02 -14.69
N LYS A 304 -28.45 -5.30 -14.33
CA LYS A 304 -28.71 -6.39 -15.27
C LYS A 304 -30.09 -6.28 -15.92
N THR A 305 -31.09 -5.79 -15.17
CA THR A 305 -32.46 -5.62 -15.68
C THR A 305 -32.55 -4.54 -16.75
N SER A 306 -31.67 -3.53 -16.66
CA SER A 306 -31.59 -2.42 -17.60
C SER A 306 -30.55 -2.68 -18.70
N GLY A 307 -30.43 -3.91 -19.19
CA GLY A 307 -29.49 -4.29 -20.25
C GLY A 307 -28.01 -4.12 -19.86
N GLY A 308 -27.69 -4.18 -18.56
CA GLY A 308 -26.34 -3.94 -18.05
C GLY A 308 -25.97 -2.46 -18.01
N THR A 309 -26.93 -1.55 -17.77
CA THR A 309 -26.63 -0.12 -17.62
C THR A 309 -25.62 0.09 -16.48
N VAL A 310 -24.65 0.97 -16.71
CA VAL A 310 -23.54 1.21 -15.77
C VAL A 310 -23.61 2.60 -15.17
N LYS A 311 -23.38 2.69 -13.86
CA LYS A 311 -22.99 3.92 -13.15
C LYS A 311 -21.66 3.68 -12.44
N ARG A 312 -20.87 4.72 -12.21
CA ARG A 312 -19.58 4.59 -11.51
C ARG A 312 -19.24 5.78 -10.65
N THR A 313 -18.30 5.60 -9.73
CA THR A 313 -17.66 6.72 -9.04
C THR A 313 -16.58 7.38 -9.91
N PRO A 314 -16.11 8.58 -9.52
CA PRO A 314 -14.80 9.05 -9.91
C PRO A 314 -13.70 8.04 -9.52
N VAL A 315 -12.51 8.22 -10.08
CA VAL A 315 -11.32 7.49 -9.67
C VAL A 315 -10.89 8.04 -8.31
N PHE A 316 -10.89 7.19 -7.29
CA PHE A 316 -10.45 7.56 -5.95
C PHE A 316 -9.05 7.05 -5.67
N HIS A 317 -8.27 7.85 -4.95
CA HIS A 317 -7.05 7.32 -4.33
C HIS A 317 -7.41 6.23 -3.34
N PHE A 318 -6.75 5.08 -3.46
CA PHE A 318 -7.00 3.92 -2.62
C PHE A 318 -6.08 3.92 -1.41
N PHE A 319 -4.76 3.97 -1.60
CA PHE A 319 -3.82 3.92 -0.47
C PHE A 319 -3.51 5.28 0.16
N PRO A 320 -3.44 5.35 1.50
CA PRO A 320 -2.93 6.52 2.20
C PRO A 320 -1.42 6.57 2.02
N LEU A 321 -0.93 7.65 1.40
CA LEU A 321 0.51 7.85 1.19
C LEU A 321 1.28 8.17 2.49
N HIS A 322 0.58 8.49 3.59
CA HIS A 322 1.20 8.95 4.83
C HIS A 322 0.58 8.30 6.07
N SER A 323 1.40 8.16 7.12
CA SER A 323 1.03 7.54 8.39
C SER A 323 -0.09 8.28 9.13
N SER A 324 -0.10 9.62 9.06
CA SER A 324 -1.06 10.49 9.73
C SER A 324 -2.22 10.96 8.84
N ALA A 325 -2.26 10.55 7.56
CA ALA A 325 -3.31 10.99 6.65
C ALA A 325 -4.67 10.40 7.06
N PRO A 326 -5.76 11.18 6.89
CA PRO A 326 -7.11 10.64 7.04
C PRO A 326 -7.34 9.50 6.03
N PRO A 327 -8.36 8.66 6.26
CA PRO A 327 -8.76 7.65 5.29
C PRO A 327 -8.96 8.26 3.91
N THR A 328 -8.47 7.58 2.88
CA THR A 328 -8.65 8.04 1.51
C THR A 328 -10.13 7.96 1.10
N GLN A 329 -10.47 8.66 0.02
CA GLN A 329 -11.80 8.55 -0.58
C GLN A 329 -12.09 7.11 -1.01
N GLY A 330 -11.09 6.37 -1.50
CA GLY A 330 -11.24 4.99 -1.92
C GLY A 330 -11.53 4.03 -0.76
N ILE A 331 -10.81 4.17 0.35
CA ILE A 331 -11.09 3.43 1.59
C ILE A 331 -12.50 3.71 2.08
N SER A 332 -12.87 5.00 2.13
CA SER A 332 -14.21 5.40 2.58
C SER A 332 -15.27 4.79 1.67
N ALA A 333 -15.12 4.87 0.35
CA ALA A 333 -16.06 4.32 -0.62
C ALA A 333 -16.24 2.80 -0.48
N LEU A 334 -15.15 2.05 -0.23
CA LEU A 334 -15.22 0.61 0.03
C LEU A 334 -16.00 0.25 1.29
N VAL A 335 -15.76 0.98 2.38
CA VAL A 335 -16.47 0.76 3.65
C VAL A 335 -17.97 1.00 3.47
N ARG A 336 -18.33 2.03 2.70
CA ARG A 336 -19.73 2.32 2.36
C ARG A 336 -20.34 1.22 1.51
N LEU A 337 -19.62 0.75 0.48
CA LEU A 337 -20.06 -0.36 -0.36
C LEU A 337 -20.31 -1.62 0.49
N ARG A 338 -19.37 -1.96 1.38
CA ARG A 338 -19.51 -3.08 2.32
C ARG A 338 -20.78 -2.93 3.15
N LYS A 339 -21.01 -1.77 3.77
CA LYS A 339 -22.20 -1.53 4.61
C LYS A 339 -23.50 -1.61 3.81
N HIS A 340 -23.49 -1.16 2.55
CA HIS A 340 -24.65 -1.19 1.67
C HIS A 340 -25.03 -2.62 1.26
N VAL A 341 -24.05 -3.39 0.80
CA VAL A 341 -24.26 -4.76 0.31
C VAL A 341 -24.48 -5.74 1.46
N PHE A 342 -23.72 -5.57 2.55
CA PHE A 342 -23.84 -6.43 3.70
C PHE A 342 -25.05 -6.03 4.54
N THR A 343 -26.19 -6.65 4.23
CA THR A 343 -27.24 -6.79 5.23
C THR A 343 -26.77 -7.87 6.20
N PRO A 344 -26.43 -7.55 7.46
CA PRO A 344 -26.07 -8.60 8.41
C PRO A 344 -27.23 -9.62 8.39
N PRO A 345 -26.94 -10.92 8.20
CA PRO A 345 -27.96 -11.92 8.44
C PRO A 345 -28.51 -11.59 9.82
N SER A 346 -29.84 -11.44 9.94
CA SER A 346 -30.48 -11.10 11.20
C SER A 346 -29.91 -12.03 12.24
N LEU A 347 -28.95 -11.53 13.02
CA LEU A 347 -28.23 -12.38 13.95
C LEU A 347 -29.32 -12.93 14.88
N PRO A 348 -29.32 -14.24 15.18
CA PRO A 348 -30.20 -14.75 16.21
C PRO A 348 -30.11 -13.81 17.42
N LEU A 349 -31.25 -13.47 18.04
CA LEU A 349 -31.30 -12.50 19.14
C LEU A 349 -30.23 -12.79 20.21
N ASP A 350 -29.87 -14.06 20.32
CA ASP A 350 -28.96 -14.66 21.30
C ASP A 350 -27.47 -14.66 20.87
N HIS A 351 -27.14 -14.18 19.67
CA HIS A 351 -25.77 -14.17 19.16
C HIS A 351 -24.94 -13.07 19.86
N PRO A 352 -23.75 -13.35 20.39
CA PRO A 352 -22.98 -12.39 21.20
C PRO A 352 -22.60 -11.08 20.47
N LEU A 353 -22.58 -11.10 19.13
CA LEU A 353 -22.37 -9.91 18.29
C LEU A 353 -23.65 -9.14 17.91
N SER A 354 -24.85 -9.67 18.22
CA SER A 354 -26.11 -8.93 18.01
C SER A 354 -26.16 -7.63 18.82
N GLY A 355 -25.37 -7.55 19.90
CA GLY A 355 -25.19 -6.36 20.74
C GLY A 355 -24.08 -5.40 20.30
N VAL A 356 -23.22 -5.75 19.33
CA VAL A 356 -22.22 -4.82 18.77
C VAL A 356 -22.94 -3.90 17.78
N THR A 357 -23.68 -2.96 18.35
CA THR A 357 -24.44 -1.95 17.62
C THR A 357 -23.52 -0.87 17.07
N ASP A 358 -24.00 -0.06 16.12
CA ASP A 358 -23.35 1.19 15.70
C ASP A 358 -23.00 2.09 16.91
N ALA A 359 -23.70 1.94 18.05
CA ALA A 359 -23.38 2.59 19.32
C ALA A 359 -22.11 2.04 20.00
N ALA A 360 -21.85 0.72 19.97
CA ALA A 360 -20.63 0.12 20.52
C ALA A 360 -19.38 0.50 19.70
N LEU A 361 -19.50 0.50 18.37
CA LEU A 361 -18.48 1.06 17.48
C LEU A 361 -18.32 2.58 17.70
N GLY A 362 -19.42 3.28 17.98
CA GLY A 362 -19.40 4.68 18.39
C GLY A 362 -18.68 4.92 19.72
N VAL A 363 -18.77 4.00 20.69
CA VAL A 363 -18.02 4.07 21.95
C VAL A 363 -16.52 3.88 21.70
N LEU A 364 -16.12 2.90 20.87
CA LEU A 364 -14.73 2.73 20.44
C LEU A 364 -14.18 3.98 19.71
N ALA A 365 -15.01 4.64 18.90
CA ALA A 365 -14.69 5.91 18.25
C ALA A 365 -14.58 7.09 19.23
N GLY A 366 -15.29 7.02 20.37
CA GLY A 366 -15.31 8.06 21.39
C GLY A 366 -14.21 7.93 22.44
N ILE A 367 -13.65 6.72 22.59
CA ILE A 367 -12.62 6.42 23.59
C ILE A 367 -11.25 7.01 23.23
N SER A 368 -11.00 7.47 22.00
CA SER A 368 -9.81 8.30 21.76
C SER A 368 -9.82 9.12 20.46
N PRO A 369 -9.58 10.45 20.53
CA PRO A 369 -9.14 11.24 19.38
C PRO A 369 -7.67 10.96 18.96
N ASP A 370 -6.93 10.15 19.73
CA ASP A 370 -5.48 9.91 19.57
C ASP A 370 -5.14 8.60 18.82
N PHE A 371 -5.96 8.21 17.84
CA PHE A 371 -5.54 7.16 16.88
C PHE A 371 -4.29 7.57 16.06
N THR A 372 -3.89 8.83 16.10
CA THR A 372 -2.59 9.33 15.61
C THR A 372 -1.40 8.70 16.34
N HIS A 373 -1.54 8.30 17.60
CA HIS A 373 -0.51 7.60 18.39
C HIS A 373 -0.52 6.08 18.19
N VAL A 374 -1.52 5.53 17.50
CA VAL A 374 -1.65 4.09 17.16
C VAL A 374 -0.74 3.70 15.99
N ALA A 375 -0.02 4.67 15.40
CA ALA A 375 1.06 4.41 14.46
C ALA A 375 2.30 3.76 15.10
N ASP A 376 2.38 3.70 16.44
CA ASP A 376 3.37 2.89 17.13
C ASP A 376 2.90 1.43 17.27
N ARG A 377 3.80 0.47 16.98
CA ARG A 377 3.49 -0.96 16.82
C ARG A 377 2.88 -1.60 18.07
N ALA A 378 3.18 -1.07 19.26
CA ALA A 378 2.68 -1.60 20.53
C ALA A 378 1.24 -1.16 20.86
N SER A 379 0.86 0.08 20.50
CA SER A 379 -0.39 0.72 20.92
C SER A 379 -1.61 0.20 20.18
N ALA A 380 -1.46 -0.22 18.92
CA ALA A 380 -2.54 -0.83 18.15
C ALA A 380 -3.00 -2.16 18.75
N ALA A 381 -2.05 -3.04 19.09
CA ALA A 381 -2.33 -4.31 19.76
C ALA A 381 -2.86 -4.09 21.19
N GLU A 382 -2.37 -3.08 21.90
CA GLU A 382 -2.81 -2.76 23.25
C GLU A 382 -4.29 -2.34 23.32
N ILE A 383 -4.83 -1.62 22.32
CA ILE A 383 -6.26 -1.28 22.27
C ILE A 383 -7.13 -2.54 22.11
N PHE A 384 -6.67 -3.50 21.30
CA PHE A 384 -7.34 -4.80 21.15
C PHE A 384 -7.25 -5.67 22.41
N LEU A 385 -6.18 -5.53 23.20
CA LEU A 385 -5.95 -6.28 24.44
C LEU A 385 -6.59 -5.64 25.68
N LYS A 386 -6.70 -4.30 25.74
CA LYS A 386 -7.22 -3.56 26.92
C LYS A 386 -8.74 -3.45 26.98
N TYR A 387 -9.44 -3.56 25.84
CA TYR A 387 -10.90 -3.39 25.79
C TYR A 387 -11.59 -4.65 25.28
N PRO A 388 -11.83 -5.66 26.14
CA PRO A 388 -12.60 -6.85 25.79
C PRO A 388 -14.10 -6.48 25.78
N ILE A 389 -14.53 -5.72 24.78
CA ILE A 389 -15.95 -5.34 24.58
C ILE A 389 -16.72 -6.49 23.87
N LEU A 390 -16.14 -7.69 23.78
CA LEU A 390 -16.68 -8.86 23.06
C LEU A 390 -17.28 -9.96 23.96
N GLY A 391 -17.54 -9.67 25.24
CA GLY A 391 -18.24 -10.58 26.14
C GLY A 391 -17.34 -11.63 26.84
N PRO A 392 -17.92 -12.46 27.74
CA PRO A 392 -17.21 -13.13 28.84
C PRO A 392 -16.61 -14.49 28.45
N TYR A 393 -15.94 -14.58 27.30
CA TYR A 393 -15.16 -15.77 26.95
C TYR A 393 -13.67 -15.47 27.15
N PRO A 394 -13.02 -16.13 28.13
CA PRO A 394 -11.58 -16.04 28.28
C PRO A 394 -10.94 -16.66 27.03
N LEU A 395 -9.90 -16.00 26.51
CA LEU A 395 -8.86 -16.64 25.71
C LEU A 395 -8.38 -17.90 26.44
N LEU A 396 -8.97 -19.05 26.15
CA LEU A 396 -8.60 -20.33 26.74
C LEU A 396 -8.51 -21.40 25.64
N GLY A 397 -7.28 -21.54 25.17
CA GLY A 397 -6.74 -22.71 24.51
C GLY A 397 -5.24 -22.82 24.79
N LEU A 398 -4.83 -22.66 26.06
CA LEU A 398 -3.46 -22.92 26.52
C LEU A 398 -3.30 -24.43 26.69
N THR A 399 -2.61 -25.10 25.76
CA THR A 399 -2.02 -26.41 26.03
C THR A 399 -0.67 -26.20 26.71
N HIS A 400 -0.56 -26.68 27.95
CA HIS A 400 0.68 -26.72 28.70
C HIS A 400 1.62 -27.78 28.10
N GLY A 401 2.72 -27.35 27.48
CA GLY A 401 3.92 -28.18 27.31
C GLY A 401 4.84 -27.95 28.51
N ALA A 402 5.05 -28.99 29.31
CA ALA A 402 6.10 -29.01 30.33
C ALA A 402 7.45 -29.37 29.68
N ASP A 403 8.51 -28.86 30.32
CA ASP A 403 9.94 -29.07 30.07
C ASP A 403 10.60 -28.28 28.94
N GLY A 404 11.67 -27.60 29.34
CA GLY A 404 12.51 -26.75 28.50
C GLY A 404 13.77 -27.45 27.99
N ASP A 405 14.22 -26.97 26.85
CA ASP A 405 15.62 -26.63 26.53
C ASP A 405 15.61 -25.85 25.19
N PRO A 406 16.50 -24.88 24.96
CA PRO A 406 16.56 -24.17 23.67
C PRO A 406 17.34 -25.04 22.67
N GLY A 407 16.64 -25.92 21.96
CA GLY A 407 17.18 -26.74 20.88
C GLY A 407 16.58 -26.34 19.53
N PHE A 408 17.42 -26.10 18.52
CA PHE A 408 16.99 -25.96 17.13
C PHE A 408 16.36 -27.26 16.65
N SER A 409 15.15 -27.18 16.09
CA SER A 409 14.60 -28.23 15.23
C SER A 409 14.15 -27.63 13.91
N THR A 410 14.82 -28.03 12.83
CA THR A 410 14.35 -27.87 11.46
C THR A 410 13.11 -28.74 11.28
N ILE A 411 11.94 -28.13 11.04
CA ILE A 411 10.76 -28.85 10.57
C ILE A 411 10.73 -28.73 9.05
N ALA A 412 10.90 -29.85 8.37
CA ALA A 412 10.56 -30.00 6.97
C ALA A 412 9.04 -30.24 6.88
N GLY A 413 8.32 -29.32 6.24
CA GLY A 413 6.88 -29.44 5.97
C GLY A 413 6.23 -28.07 5.80
N ASP A 414 5.48 -27.93 4.71
CA ASP A 414 4.67 -26.80 4.23
C ASP A 414 4.54 -25.58 5.15
N SER A 415 5.15 -24.48 4.69
CA SER A 415 5.56 -23.29 5.44
C SER A 415 4.39 -22.43 5.96
N LEU A 416 4.31 -22.31 7.30
CA LEU A 416 3.52 -21.31 8.03
C LEU A 416 4.41 -20.09 8.37
N VAL A 417 3.94 -18.86 8.15
CA VAL A 417 4.63 -17.65 8.64
C VAL A 417 3.97 -17.20 9.94
N VAL A 418 4.71 -17.32 11.03
CA VAL A 418 4.29 -16.87 12.36
C VAL A 418 4.76 -15.44 12.57
N VAL A 419 3.84 -14.47 12.63
CA VAL A 419 4.18 -13.09 12.98
C VAL A 419 4.05 -12.95 14.49
N GLN A 420 5.19 -12.99 15.19
CA GLN A 420 5.26 -12.66 16.61
C GLN A 420 5.35 -11.14 16.79
N LEU A 421 4.33 -10.57 17.41
CA LEU A 421 4.38 -9.19 17.91
C LEU A 421 4.91 -9.23 19.34
N LEU A 422 6.12 -8.70 19.53
CA LEU A 422 6.65 -8.42 20.84
C LEU A 422 6.16 -7.04 21.28
N SER A 423 5.46 -7.01 22.42
CA SER A 423 5.12 -5.78 23.14
C SER A 423 6.18 -5.57 24.22
N GLU A 424 6.77 -4.37 24.29
CA GLU A 424 7.76 -4.00 25.32
C GLU A 424 7.21 -4.07 26.76
N PHE A 425 5.89 -4.21 26.92
CA PHE A 425 5.21 -4.21 28.21
C PHE A 425 4.55 -5.55 28.57
N SER A 426 4.73 -6.61 27.76
CA SER A 426 4.22 -7.95 28.05
C SER A 426 5.36 -8.97 28.04
N PRO A 427 5.57 -9.75 29.12
CA PRO A 427 6.57 -10.82 29.14
C PRO A 427 6.21 -12.03 28.27
N ARG A 428 5.12 -11.95 27.47
CA ARG A 428 4.69 -13.03 26.57
C ARG A 428 4.43 -12.47 25.16
N PRO A 429 5.04 -13.07 24.12
CA PRO A 429 4.77 -12.71 22.74
C PRO A 429 3.30 -12.96 22.39
N VAL A 430 2.71 -12.04 21.62
CA VAL A 430 1.40 -12.26 21.00
C VAL A 430 1.67 -12.83 19.61
N THR A 431 1.19 -14.03 19.36
CA THR A 431 1.32 -14.70 18.07
C THR A 431 0.10 -14.39 17.22
N ILE A 432 0.28 -13.76 16.06
CA ILE A 432 -0.74 -13.65 15.04
C ILE A 432 -0.33 -14.56 13.88
N GLU A 433 -1.16 -15.57 13.60
CA GLU A 433 -0.98 -16.45 12.46
C GLU A 433 -1.62 -15.80 11.24
N VAL A 434 -0.79 -15.42 10.26
CA VAL A 434 -1.25 -14.90 8.98
C VAL A 434 -0.63 -15.75 7.89
N GLU A 435 -1.43 -16.63 7.30
CA GLU A 435 -1.01 -17.35 6.10
C GLU A 435 -0.97 -16.35 4.92
N CYS A 436 0.14 -16.30 4.19
CA CYS A 436 0.32 -15.49 2.97
C CYS A 436 1.19 -16.27 1.98
N PHE A 437 0.85 -16.28 0.68
CA PHE A 437 1.62 -16.96 -0.38
C PHE A 437 1.85 -16.02 -1.58
N PRO A 438 3.01 -16.04 -2.28
CA PRO A 438 4.13 -17.01 -2.26
C PRO A 438 5.31 -16.60 -1.33
N PRO A 439 6.32 -17.47 -1.08
CA PRO A 439 7.06 -17.47 0.19
C PRO A 439 7.93 -16.22 0.33
N LEU A 440 7.48 -15.32 1.20
CA LEU A 440 8.27 -14.21 1.71
C LEU A 440 9.01 -14.72 2.95
N HIS A 441 10.28 -15.09 2.78
CA HIS A 441 11.17 -15.35 3.90
C HIS A 441 11.54 -14.02 4.57
N LEU A 442 10.75 -13.61 5.57
CA LEU A 442 11.04 -12.44 6.40
C LEU A 442 11.58 -12.92 7.75
N VAL A 443 12.89 -12.83 7.95
CA VAL A 443 13.54 -13.07 9.24
C VAL A 443 13.85 -11.71 9.86
N ILE A 444 13.09 -11.31 10.89
CA ILE A 444 13.37 -10.10 11.66
C ILE A 444 13.99 -10.54 12.98
N ASN A 445 15.30 -10.31 13.14
CA ASN A 445 15.98 -10.42 14.42
C ASN A 445 16.01 -9.04 15.08
N VAL A 446 15.47 -8.93 16.30
CA VAL A 446 15.67 -7.77 17.16
C VAL A 446 16.55 -8.22 18.32
N HIS A 447 17.81 -7.79 18.33
CA HIS A 447 18.63 -7.85 19.53
C HIS A 447 18.25 -6.66 20.42
N GLY A 448 17.69 -6.96 21.58
CA GLY A 448 17.65 -6.01 22.68
C GLY A 448 19.07 -5.71 23.13
N SER A 449 19.41 -4.42 23.22
CA SER A 449 20.54 -3.93 24.01
C SER A 449 20.25 -4.09 25.49
#